data_AF-A0A818XG90-F1
#
_entry.id   AF-A0A818XG90-F1
#
_cell.length_a   1.000
_cell.length_b   1.000
_cell.length_c   1.000
_cell.angle_alpha   90.00
_cell.angle_beta   90.00
_cell.angle_gamma   90.00
#
_symmetry.space_group_name_H-M   'P 1'
#
loop_
_entity.id
_entity.type
_entity.pdbx_description
1 polymer ?
#
loop_
_entity_poly.entity_id
_entity_poly.type
_entity_poly.pdbx_seq_one_letter_code
_entity_poly.pdbx_strand_id
1 'polypeptide(L)'
;MNQSESRNIQRRLLFEPSQYQVIRNESQKGPLWWRAFGFPAKIDDKGEFQRIEGFISCLKCKNTQIHNKSSGTKRYKEHADKCYPIINETVISSSSSSSSSSSSIDLTSSSSSIDLTSSSYYCDFLSSYLIFQMKCMIVFLCCIHLLLSYIFLKIRK
;
A
#
# COMPACT_ATOMS: atom_id res chain seq x y z
N MET A 1 -9.30 -13.68 22.12
CA MET A 1 -9.09 -13.81 20.66
C MET A 1 -7.92 -14.71 20.39
N ASN A 2 -8.07 -15.63 19.43
CA ASN A 2 -7.11 -16.70 19.16
C ASN A 2 -6.16 -16.32 18.00
N GLN A 3 -4.88 -16.64 18.11
CA GLN A 3 -3.91 -16.41 17.04
C GLN A 3 -4.23 -17.21 15.77
N SER A 4 -4.92 -18.37 15.90
CA SER A 4 -5.41 -19.14 14.75
C SER A 4 -6.41 -18.35 13.91
N GLU A 5 -7.26 -17.55 14.55
CA GLU A 5 -8.27 -16.71 13.91
C GLU A 5 -7.63 -15.58 13.10
N SER A 6 -6.59 -14.95 13.66
CA SER A 6 -5.76 -13.95 12.96
C SER A 6 -5.18 -14.49 11.66
N ARG A 7 -4.64 -15.73 11.69
CA ARG A 7 -4.10 -16.40 10.49
C ARG A 7 -5.20 -16.78 9.49
N ASN A 8 -6.40 -17.12 9.97
CA ASN A 8 -7.53 -17.41 9.10
C ASN A 8 -7.95 -16.15 8.32
N ILE A 9 -8.14 -15.03 9.02
CA ILE A 9 -8.46 -13.73 8.41
C ILE A 9 -7.40 -13.32 7.40
N GLN A 10 -6.12 -13.45 7.76
CA GLN A 10 -5.02 -13.16 6.84
C GLN A 10 -5.08 -14.00 5.56
N ARG A 11 -5.37 -15.30 5.66
CA ARG A 11 -5.54 -16.15 4.47
C ARG A 11 -6.71 -15.67 3.61
N ARG A 12 -7.86 -15.37 4.21
CA ARG A 12 -9.03 -14.87 3.46
C ARG A 12 -8.74 -13.55 2.74
N LEU A 13 -8.05 -12.62 3.39
CA LEU A 13 -7.63 -11.36 2.76
C LEU A 13 -6.69 -11.55 1.56
N LEU A 14 -5.90 -12.63 1.54
CA LEU A 14 -4.95 -12.93 0.46
C LEU A 14 -5.59 -13.71 -0.69
N PHE A 15 -6.50 -14.64 -0.38
CA PHE A 15 -7.04 -15.59 -1.35
C PHE A 15 -8.48 -15.31 -1.78
N GLU A 16 -9.22 -14.50 -1.03
CA GLU A 16 -10.65 -14.20 -1.27
C GLU A 16 -10.89 -12.67 -1.34
N PRO A 17 -10.19 -11.91 -2.21
CA PRO A 17 -10.27 -10.44 -2.24
C PRO A 17 -11.64 -9.90 -2.68
N SER A 18 -12.48 -10.74 -3.31
CA SER A 18 -13.86 -10.41 -3.65
C SER A 18 -14.81 -10.42 -2.44
N GLN A 19 -14.43 -11.11 -1.37
CA GLN A 19 -15.24 -11.27 -0.16
C GLN A 19 -14.62 -10.60 1.06
N TYR A 20 -13.31 -10.35 1.04
CA TYR A 20 -12.59 -9.77 2.18
C TYR A 20 -11.68 -8.64 1.74
N GLN A 21 -11.78 -7.51 2.44
CA GLN A 21 -10.95 -6.34 2.20
C GLN A 21 -10.48 -5.72 3.51
N VAL A 22 -9.36 -4.98 3.45
CA VAL A 22 -8.94 -4.12 4.56
C VAL A 22 -9.46 -2.71 4.30
N ILE A 23 -10.39 -2.25 5.12
CA ILE A 23 -10.90 -0.88 5.10
C ILE A 23 -9.83 0.05 5.68
N ARG A 24 -9.48 1.12 4.96
CA ARG A 24 -8.52 2.10 5.46
C ARG A 24 -9.04 2.77 6.72
N ASN A 25 -8.14 3.00 7.66
CA ASN A 25 -8.47 3.83 8.81
C ASN A 25 -8.35 5.31 8.43
N GLU A 26 -9.49 5.98 8.25
CA GLU A 26 -9.56 7.41 7.93
C GLU A 26 -9.49 8.31 9.16
N SER A 27 -9.34 7.74 10.37
CA SER A 27 -9.17 8.54 11.58
C SER A 27 -7.96 9.46 11.43
N GLN A 28 -8.23 10.76 11.32
CA GLN A 28 -7.20 11.80 11.34
C GLN A 28 -6.53 11.90 12.73
N LYS A 29 -7.16 11.35 13.76
CA LYS A 29 -6.66 11.31 15.13
C LYS A 29 -5.82 10.05 15.32
N GLY A 30 -4.51 10.21 15.42
CA GLY A 30 -3.56 9.15 15.75
C GLY A 30 -2.15 9.39 15.19
N PRO A 31 -1.16 8.60 15.61
CA PRO A 31 0.19 8.65 15.05
C PRO A 31 0.21 8.31 13.55
N LEU A 32 1.16 8.86 12.79
CA LEU A 32 1.27 8.64 11.34
C LEU A 32 1.33 7.16 10.96
N TRP A 33 2.09 6.35 11.70
CA TRP A 33 2.22 4.91 11.46
C TRP A 33 0.88 4.15 11.62
N TRP A 34 -0.13 4.73 12.28
CA TRP A 34 -1.47 4.13 12.39
C TRP A 34 -2.20 4.08 11.04
N ARG A 35 -1.86 5.00 10.12
CA ARG A 35 -2.39 5.02 8.75
C ARG A 35 -1.86 3.86 7.88
N ALA A 36 -0.82 3.16 8.32
CA ALA A 36 -0.33 1.95 7.67
C ALA A 36 -1.28 0.76 7.85
N PHE A 37 -2.27 0.90 8.74
CA PHE A 37 -3.18 -0.14 9.13
C PHE A 37 -4.62 0.20 8.81
N GLY A 38 -5.42 -0.85 8.68
CA GLY A 38 -6.86 -0.75 8.48
C GLY A 38 -7.59 -1.90 9.15
N PHE A 39 -8.91 -1.90 9.02
CA PHE A 39 -9.77 -2.89 9.65
C PHE A 39 -10.15 -3.95 8.63
N PRO A 40 -9.85 -5.23 8.88
CA PRO A 40 -10.35 -6.30 8.03
C PRO A 40 -11.87 -6.33 8.07
N ALA A 41 -12.50 -6.52 6.92
CA ALA A 41 -13.93 -6.58 6.76
C ALA A 41 -14.34 -7.64 5.75
N LYS A 42 -15.51 -8.22 5.97
CA LYS A 42 -16.19 -9.07 5.01
C LYS A 42 -17.13 -8.19 4.17
N ILE A 43 -17.19 -8.45 2.88
CA ILE A 43 -18.13 -7.84 1.94
C ILE A 43 -19.35 -8.77 1.88
N ASP A 44 -20.54 -8.22 2.14
CA ASP A 44 -21.78 -8.99 2.02
C ASP A 44 -22.29 -9.02 0.57
N ASP A 45 -23.38 -9.76 0.32
CA ASP A 45 -23.96 -9.89 -1.02
C ASP A 45 -24.52 -8.55 -1.56
N LYS A 46 -24.65 -7.54 -0.70
CA LYS A 46 -25.10 -6.19 -1.04
C LYS A 46 -23.93 -5.23 -1.31
N GLY A 47 -22.69 -5.69 -1.10
CA GLY A 47 -21.48 -4.87 -1.22
C GLY A 47 -21.16 -4.06 0.05
N GLU A 48 -21.87 -4.27 1.14
CA GLU A 48 -21.66 -3.59 2.41
C GLU A 48 -20.51 -4.24 3.19
N PHE A 49 -19.78 -3.40 3.92
CA PHE A 49 -18.61 -3.84 4.66
C PHE A 49 -18.96 -4.17 6.12
N GLN A 50 -18.83 -5.44 6.49
CA GLN A 50 -18.92 -5.88 7.88
C GLN A 50 -17.52 -6.01 8.48
N ARG A 51 -17.16 -5.05 9.36
CA ARG A 51 -15.89 -5.06 10.07
C ARG A 51 -15.74 -6.32 10.93
N ILE A 52 -14.58 -6.95 10.88
CA ILE A 52 -14.19 -8.03 11.79
C ILE A 52 -13.54 -7.38 13.02
N GLU A 53 -14.29 -7.32 14.12
CA GLU A 53 -13.86 -6.65 15.34
C GLU A 53 -12.63 -7.30 15.97
N GLY A 54 -11.87 -6.49 16.72
CA GLY A 54 -10.67 -6.91 17.47
C GLY A 54 -9.49 -7.39 16.61
N PHE A 55 -9.52 -7.14 15.30
CA PHE A 55 -8.39 -7.35 14.41
C PHE A 55 -7.99 -6.05 13.70
N ILE A 56 -6.73 -5.99 13.33
CA ILE A 56 -6.16 -4.94 12.51
C ILE A 56 -5.22 -5.56 11.48
N SER A 57 -5.24 -5.05 10.25
CA SER A 57 -4.45 -5.59 9.15
C SER A 57 -3.59 -4.50 8.52
N CYS A 58 -2.34 -4.82 8.21
CA CYS A 58 -1.49 -3.94 7.43
C CYS A 58 -2.08 -3.74 6.03
N LEU A 59 -2.15 -2.50 5.55
CA LEU A 59 -2.69 -2.20 4.23
C LEU A 59 -1.83 -2.77 3.10
N LYS A 60 -0.49 -2.84 3.30
CA LYS A 60 0.49 -3.34 2.33
C LYS A 60 0.58 -4.87 2.32
N CYS A 61 0.99 -5.49 3.42
CA CYS A 61 1.30 -6.93 3.44
C CYS A 61 0.12 -7.82 3.90
N LYS A 62 -1.02 -7.22 4.26
CA LYS A 62 -2.21 -7.91 4.79
C LYS A 62 -1.97 -8.76 6.04
N ASN A 63 -0.83 -8.56 6.72
CA ASN A 63 -0.56 -9.21 8.00
C ASN A 63 -1.60 -8.75 9.04
N THR A 64 -2.38 -9.69 9.54
CA THR A 64 -3.45 -9.44 10.50
C THR A 64 -2.97 -9.74 11.90
N GLN A 65 -3.25 -8.82 12.82
CA GLN A 65 -2.90 -8.95 14.23
C GLN A 65 -4.13 -8.71 15.09
N ILE A 66 -4.16 -9.32 16.27
CA ILE A 66 -5.17 -9.06 17.29
C ILE A 66 -4.97 -7.63 17.80
N HIS A 67 -6.05 -6.87 17.82
CA HIS A 67 -6.13 -5.51 18.34
C HIS A 67 -7.06 -5.44 19.54
N ASN A 68 -6.48 -5.33 20.72
CA ASN A 68 -7.13 -5.01 21.97
C ASN A 68 -6.77 -3.57 22.40
N LYS A 69 -7.64 -2.90 23.17
CA LYS A 69 -7.39 -1.57 23.75
C LYS A 69 -6.14 -1.54 24.64
N SER A 70 -5.74 -2.70 25.18
CA SER A 70 -4.55 -2.89 26.01
C SER A 70 -3.30 -3.36 25.24
N SER A 71 -3.40 -3.65 23.94
CA SER A 71 -2.23 -4.10 23.18
C SER A 71 -1.27 -2.92 22.97
N GLY A 72 -0.04 -3.07 23.45
CA GLY A 72 1.02 -2.10 23.20
C GLY A 72 1.21 -1.85 21.71
N THR A 73 1.21 -0.57 21.33
CA THR A 73 1.34 -0.09 19.95
C THR A 73 2.72 -0.31 19.34
N LYS A 74 3.71 -0.71 20.15
CA LYS A 74 5.11 -0.93 19.75
C LYS A 74 5.24 -1.92 18.58
N ARG A 75 4.55 -3.06 18.62
CA ARG A 75 4.61 -4.08 17.56
C ARG A 75 4.04 -3.57 16.24
N TYR A 76 2.99 -2.75 16.30
CA TYR A 76 2.41 -2.14 15.09
C TYR A 76 3.35 -1.10 14.51
N LYS A 77 3.97 -0.27 15.35
CA LYS A 77 4.98 0.69 14.92
C LYS A 77 6.17 0.00 14.25
N GLU A 78 6.77 -0.98 14.90
CA GLU A 78 7.89 -1.75 14.34
C GLU A 78 7.52 -2.43 13.02
N HIS A 79 6.30 -2.94 12.91
CA HIS A 79 5.80 -3.52 11.66
C HIS A 79 5.60 -2.45 10.57
N ALA A 80 5.05 -1.28 10.93
CA ALA A 80 4.88 -0.18 10.01
C ALA A 80 6.24 0.32 9.49
N ASP A 81 7.23 0.50 10.37
CA ASP A 81 8.59 0.91 9.99
C ASP A 81 9.22 -0.08 9.00
N LYS A 82 9.01 -1.40 9.21
CA LYS A 82 9.48 -2.44 8.28
C LYS A 82 8.73 -2.47 6.95
N CYS A 83 7.41 -2.28 6.98
CA CYS A 83 6.59 -2.34 5.77
C CYS A 83 6.66 -1.04 4.95
N TYR A 84 6.92 0.09 5.60
CA TYR A 84 6.93 1.44 5.02
C TYR A 84 8.21 2.19 5.41
N PRO A 85 9.39 1.71 4.98
CA PRO A 85 10.69 2.26 5.40
C PRO A 85 10.88 3.75 5.03
N ILE A 86 10.25 4.21 3.95
CA ILE A 86 10.38 5.58 3.41
C ILE A 86 9.70 6.63 4.31
N ILE A 87 8.87 6.23 5.28
CA ILE A 87 8.25 7.19 6.22
C ILE A 87 9.28 7.75 7.25
N ASN A 88 10.44 7.10 7.42
CA ASN A 88 11.46 7.53 8.39
C ASN A 88 12.77 8.04 7.76
N GLU A 89 12.92 8.03 6.43
CA GLU A 89 14.16 8.45 5.76
C GLU A 89 14.36 9.98 5.70
N THR A 90 13.31 10.77 5.93
CA THR A 90 13.43 12.25 5.96
C THR A 90 14.06 12.82 7.23
N VAL A 91 14.48 12.00 8.21
CA VAL A 91 15.12 12.50 9.45
C VAL A 91 16.58 12.07 9.61
N ILE A 92 17.12 11.14 8.81
CA ILE A 92 18.50 10.67 9.00
C ILE A 92 19.23 10.54 7.67
N SER A 93 19.53 11.68 7.06
CA SER A 93 20.66 11.83 6.14
C SER A 93 21.46 13.06 6.53
N SER A 94 21.99 13.04 7.75
CA SER A 94 23.09 13.90 8.18
C SER A 94 23.87 13.21 9.32
N SER A 95 25.09 12.75 8.98
CA SER A 95 26.29 12.67 9.84
C SER A 95 26.29 11.84 11.15
N SER A 96 27.05 10.73 11.11
CA SER A 96 28.14 10.32 12.02
C SER A 96 28.01 10.40 13.57
N SER A 97 28.22 9.22 14.19
CA SER A 97 28.90 8.94 15.48
C SER A 97 28.34 9.42 16.83
N SER A 98 28.33 8.46 17.77
CA SER A 98 28.47 8.53 19.24
C SER A 98 27.26 8.79 20.18
N SER A 99 27.03 7.79 21.04
CA SER A 99 26.68 7.80 22.49
C SER A 99 25.49 8.59 23.07
N SER A 100 24.57 7.80 23.66
CA SER A 100 23.86 7.96 24.95
C SER A 100 22.91 9.15 25.25
N SER A 101 21.74 8.76 25.78
CA SER A 101 20.88 9.44 26.78
C SER A 101 19.75 10.37 26.30
N SER A 102 18.54 9.97 26.71
CA SER A 102 17.39 10.74 27.24
C SER A 102 17.16 12.19 26.81
N SER A 103 16.03 12.49 26.17
CA SER A 103 15.13 13.60 26.58
C SER A 103 13.87 13.69 25.72
N SER A 104 12.74 13.86 26.39
CA SER A 104 11.46 14.34 25.89
C SER A 104 11.60 15.66 25.14
N ILE A 105 10.86 15.86 24.05
CA ILE A 105 10.48 17.21 23.59
C ILE A 105 9.09 17.23 22.97
N ASP A 106 8.34 18.21 23.45
CA ASP A 106 6.99 18.62 23.09
C ASP A 106 6.89 19.26 21.70
N LEU A 107 5.67 19.21 21.18
CA LEU A 107 5.18 19.88 19.98
C LEU A 107 5.14 21.40 20.18
N THR A 108 5.62 22.19 19.21
CA THR A 108 4.88 23.35 18.68
C THR A 108 5.48 23.87 17.37
N SER A 109 4.65 23.81 16.33
CA SER A 109 4.46 24.77 15.24
C SER A 109 5.67 25.42 14.56
N SER A 110 5.88 25.09 13.29
CA SER A 110 6.13 26.09 12.24
C SER A 110 5.76 25.54 10.87
N SER A 111 4.96 26.35 10.17
CA SER A 111 4.40 26.14 8.84
C SER A 111 5.48 26.13 7.77
N SER A 112 5.51 25.12 6.89
CA SER A 112 5.97 25.28 5.51
C SER A 112 5.69 24.03 4.66
N SER A 113 5.09 24.29 3.51
CA SER A 113 5.13 23.49 2.28
C SER A 113 4.48 22.11 2.30
N ILE A 114 3.36 22.06 1.59
CA ILE A 114 2.62 20.86 1.23
C ILE A 114 3.46 20.13 0.16
N ASP A 115 4.34 19.22 0.55
CA ASP A 115 4.97 18.30 -0.41
C ASP A 115 4.13 17.02 -0.54
N LEU A 116 3.44 16.96 -1.68
CA LEU A 116 2.57 15.88 -2.14
C LEU A 116 3.39 14.63 -2.50
N THR A 117 3.93 13.91 -1.52
CA THR A 117 4.62 12.63 -1.75
C THR A 117 3.73 11.40 -1.51
N SER A 118 2.41 11.54 -1.71
CA SER A 118 1.51 10.41 -1.99
C SER A 118 1.66 9.87 -3.42
N SER A 119 2.61 10.42 -4.20
CA SER A 119 2.72 10.24 -5.65
C SER A 119 3.47 8.97 -6.10
N SER A 120 4.32 8.34 -5.28
CA SER A 120 5.22 7.31 -5.86
C SER A 120 4.50 6.03 -6.28
N TYR A 121 3.52 5.54 -5.51
CA TYR A 121 2.82 4.29 -5.86
C TYR A 121 1.84 4.45 -7.03
N TYR A 122 1.20 5.62 -7.15
CA TYR A 122 0.42 5.95 -8.34
C TYR A 122 1.34 6.20 -9.55
N CYS A 123 2.51 6.81 -9.35
CA CYS A 123 3.51 6.94 -10.41
C CYS A 123 3.99 5.58 -10.93
N ASP A 124 4.25 4.60 -10.05
CA ASP A 124 4.70 3.27 -10.49
C ASP A 124 3.59 2.48 -11.22
N PHE A 125 2.34 2.60 -10.74
CA PHE A 125 1.20 1.96 -11.40
C PHE A 125 0.86 2.62 -12.75
N LEU A 126 0.86 3.95 -12.81
CA LEU A 126 0.63 4.68 -14.05
C LEU A 126 1.79 4.47 -15.03
N SER A 127 3.02 4.43 -14.55
CA SER A 127 4.22 4.13 -15.36
C SER A 127 4.15 2.72 -15.95
N SER A 128 3.85 1.71 -15.14
CA SER A 128 3.71 0.33 -15.64
C SER A 128 2.55 0.18 -16.62
N TYR A 129 1.42 0.87 -16.39
CA TYR A 129 0.29 0.91 -17.32
C TYR A 129 0.64 1.58 -18.65
N LEU A 130 1.32 2.73 -18.62
CA LEU A 130 1.75 3.43 -19.84
C LEU A 130 2.78 2.62 -20.63
N ILE A 131 3.73 1.96 -19.98
CA ILE A 131 4.69 1.06 -20.63
C ILE A 131 3.95 -0.09 -21.33
N PHE A 132 2.93 -0.67 -20.68
CA PHE A 132 2.12 -1.72 -21.30
C PHE A 132 1.35 -1.21 -22.53
N GLN A 133 0.69 -0.05 -22.41
CA GLN A 133 -0.01 0.60 -23.54
C GLN A 133 0.91 0.86 -24.73
N MET A 134 2.11 1.39 -24.48
CA MET A 134 3.10 1.65 -25.54
C MET A 134 3.55 0.36 -26.23
N LYS A 135 3.78 -0.73 -25.48
CA LYS A 135 4.11 -2.04 -26.06
C LYS A 135 2.99 -2.57 -26.95
N CYS A 136 1.74 -2.47 -26.51
CA CYS A 136 0.58 -2.88 -27.31
C CYS A 136 0.45 -2.07 -28.60
N MET A 137 0.66 -0.75 -28.53
CA MET A 137 0.64 0.14 -29.68
C MET A 137 1.73 -0.21 -30.71
N ILE A 138 2.96 -0.50 -30.25
CA ILE A 138 4.06 -0.91 -31.14
C ILE A 138 3.72 -2.21 -31.88
N VAL A 139 3.23 -3.23 -31.16
CA VAL A 139 2.83 -4.50 -31.78
C VAL A 139 1.74 -4.29 -32.83
N PHE A 140 0.74 -3.46 -32.53
CA PHE A 140 -0.33 -3.12 -33.46
C PHE A 140 0.19 -2.44 -34.75
N LEU A 141 1.10 -1.46 -34.60
CA LEU A 141 1.72 -0.79 -35.74
C LEU A 141 2.57 -1.75 -36.59
N CYS A 142 3.30 -2.67 -35.96
CA CYS A 142 4.04 -3.72 -36.68
C CYS A 142 3.10 -4.62 -37.49
N CYS A 143 1.96 -5.03 -36.93
CA CYS A 143 0.96 -5.83 -37.64
C CYS A 143 0.40 -5.08 -38.86
N ILE A 144 0.08 -3.79 -38.72
CA ILE A 144 -0.38 -2.95 -39.84
C ILE A 144 0.70 -2.89 -40.93
N HIS A 145 1.95 -2.64 -40.55
CA HIS A 145 3.05 -2.53 -41.52
C HIS A 145 3.27 -3.84 -42.29
N LEU A 146 3.21 -4.99 -41.61
CA LEU A 146 3.30 -6.30 -42.26
C LEU A 146 2.13 -6.55 -43.22
N LEU A 147 0.92 -6.15 -42.84
CA LEU A 147 -0.28 -6.31 -43.66
C LEU A 147 -0.23 -5.43 -44.91
N LEU A 148 0.22 -4.18 -44.78
CA LEU A 148 0.45 -3.28 -45.92
C LEU A 148 1.53 -3.83 -46.86
N SER A 149 2.64 -4.34 -46.30
CA SER A 149 3.72 -4.95 -47.08
C SER A 149 3.22 -6.17 -47.88
N TYR A 150 2.39 -7.01 -47.25
CA TYR A 150 1.77 -8.16 -47.89
C TYR A 150 0.83 -7.75 -49.05
N ILE A 151 -0.02 -6.74 -48.83
CA ILE A 151 -0.91 -6.22 -49.89
C ILE A 151 -0.08 -5.70 -51.06
N PHE A 152 0.97 -4.93 -50.80
CA PHE A 152 1.83 -4.37 -51.84
C PHE A 152 2.55 -5.46 -52.66
N LEU A 153 3.06 -6.50 -51.99
CA LEU A 153 3.62 -7.69 -52.63
C LEU A 153 2.60 -8.42 -53.51
N LYS A 154 1.34 -8.48 -53.07
CA LYS A 154 0.26 -9.12 -53.82
C LYS A 154 -0.17 -8.32 -55.05
N ILE A 155 -0.16 -6.99 -54.99
CA ILE A 155 -0.49 -6.12 -56.13
C ILE A 155 0.61 -6.16 -57.21
N ARG A 156 1.87 -6.38 -56.82
CA ARG A 156 3.01 -6.45 -57.75
C ARG A 156 3.16 -7.77 -58.50
N LYS A 157 2.43 -8.82 -58.12
CA LYS A 157 2.43 -10.13 -58.79
C LYS A 157 1.24 -10.23 -59.73
#